data_AF-A0A431NL29-F1
#
_entry.id   AF-A0A431NL29-F1
#
_cell.length_a   1.000
_cell.length_b   1.000
_cell.length_c   1.000
_cell.angle_alpha   90.00
_cell.angle_beta   90.00
_cell.angle_gamma   90.00
#
_symmetry.space_group_name_H-M   'P 1'
#
loop_
_entity.id
_entity.type
_entity.pdbx_description
1 polymer ?
#
loop_
_entity_poly.entity_id
_entity_poly.type
_entity_poly.pdbx_seq_one_letter_code
_entity_poly.pdbx_strand_id
1 'polypeptide(L)'
;MGLYNIDRTLPPTPELSAVVEEAYALFAPYTIGSALHVCHCNVCMTHETMRALTSTPLRDIPAALLAEYTNSAHGWDDGQIAREMRHFLPRYFDLLARNDPPDNMGVDICLRRLIAARWRTMWPHAEADLVDRFFDAMVRGAMARLDVIPWEREPEPKADMTDLLTLVVTAGGDIARVLRVWDDGPLVGAAVHFAIVRQRLSYKDGRDVLHSAYLDTYPEAAAEIATFLLRPSVPERIEAAFFATQDPHLQKILSNAAG
;
A
#
# COMPACT_ATOMS: atom_id res chain seq x y z
N MET A 1 -17.75 19.74 12.88
CA MET A 1 -16.72 19.75 13.94
C MET A 1 -15.78 18.60 13.61
N GLY A 2 -14.60 18.93 13.05
CA GLY A 2 -13.80 18.02 12.23
C GLY A 2 -13.35 16.78 12.97
N LEU A 3 -13.77 15.62 12.46
CA LEU A 3 -13.11 14.35 12.77
C LEU A 3 -11.68 14.47 12.21
N TYR A 4 -10.74 14.57 13.13
CA TYR A 4 -9.31 14.80 12.97
C TYR A 4 -8.73 14.40 11.60
N ASN A 5 -8.44 15.38 10.74
CA ASN A 5 -7.52 15.20 9.61
C ASN A 5 -6.11 15.05 10.20
N ILE A 6 -5.74 13.84 10.58
CA ILE A 6 -4.39 13.54 11.04
C ILE A 6 -3.51 13.42 9.80
N ASP A 7 -2.47 14.23 9.77
CA ASP A 7 -1.43 14.13 8.76
C ASP A 7 -0.66 12.81 8.94
N ARG A 8 -0.99 11.86 8.07
CA ARG A 8 -0.32 10.57 7.98
C ARG A 8 0.86 10.59 7.01
N THR A 9 1.14 11.73 6.36
CA THR A 9 2.22 11.79 5.38
C THR A 9 3.57 11.49 6.03
N LEU A 10 4.43 10.89 5.22
CA LEU A 10 5.77 10.48 5.57
C LEU A 10 6.73 10.87 4.43
N PRO A 11 7.95 11.30 4.73
CA PRO A 11 8.97 11.36 3.69
C PRO A 11 9.23 9.92 3.16
N PRO A 12 9.42 9.75 1.84
CA PRO A 12 9.84 8.47 1.30
C PRO A 12 11.28 8.15 1.74
N THR A 13 11.60 6.87 1.89
CA THR A 13 13.00 6.44 2.12
C THR A 13 13.81 6.58 0.82
N PRO A 14 15.16 6.67 0.88
CA PRO A 14 15.98 6.80 -0.32
C PRO A 14 15.76 5.67 -1.35
N GLU A 15 15.61 4.42 -0.88
CA GLU A 15 15.31 3.27 -1.73
C GLU A 15 13.95 3.43 -2.44
N LEU A 16 12.92 3.82 -1.68
CA LEU A 16 11.58 4.01 -2.23
C LEU A 16 11.53 5.18 -3.22
N SER A 17 12.22 6.28 -2.92
CA SER A 17 12.41 7.39 -3.87
C SER A 17 13.10 6.95 -5.16
N ALA A 18 14.14 6.12 -5.06
CA ALA A 18 14.85 5.64 -6.25
C ALA A 18 13.95 4.79 -7.15
N VAL A 19 13.15 3.88 -6.58
CA VAL A 19 12.19 3.07 -7.35
C VAL A 19 11.10 3.95 -7.99
N VAL A 20 10.62 4.97 -7.29
CA VAL A 20 9.67 5.94 -7.84
C VAL A 20 10.25 6.70 -9.03
N GLU A 21 11.49 7.18 -8.93
CA GLU A 21 12.15 7.88 -10.04
C GLU A 21 12.38 6.96 -11.25
N GLU A 22 12.72 5.70 -11.01
CA GLU A 22 12.81 4.70 -12.07
C GLU A 22 11.44 4.44 -12.71
N ALA A 23 10.35 4.44 -11.92
CA ALA A 23 8.99 4.32 -12.44
C ALA A 23 8.67 5.46 -13.42
N TYR A 24 9.00 6.69 -13.05
CA TYR A 24 8.79 7.86 -13.92
C TYR A 24 9.53 7.74 -15.24
N ALA A 25 10.75 7.19 -15.23
CA ALA A 25 11.52 6.96 -16.45
C ALA A 25 10.94 5.80 -17.28
N LEU A 26 10.61 4.68 -16.64
CA LEU A 26 10.16 3.46 -17.31
C LEU A 26 8.79 3.62 -17.97
N PHE A 27 7.86 4.29 -17.30
CA PHE A 27 6.51 4.51 -17.80
C PHE A 27 6.35 5.82 -18.59
N ALA A 28 7.41 6.62 -18.76
CA ALA A 28 7.38 7.85 -19.57
C ALA A 28 6.82 7.70 -21.00
N PRO A 29 6.99 6.56 -21.71
CA PRO A 29 6.41 6.37 -23.04
C PRO A 29 4.88 6.32 -23.07
N TYR A 30 4.22 6.04 -21.94
CA TYR A 30 2.77 6.02 -21.86
C TYR A 30 2.24 7.46 -21.74
N THR A 31 1.37 7.83 -22.68
CA THR A 31 0.75 9.17 -22.72
C THR A 31 -0.76 9.06 -22.64
N ILE A 32 -1.39 10.02 -21.98
CA ILE A 32 -2.83 10.26 -22.07
C ILE A 32 -3.13 11.35 -23.10
N GLY A 33 -4.29 11.26 -23.73
CA GLY A 33 -4.82 12.35 -24.55
C GLY A 33 -5.53 13.40 -23.70
N SER A 34 -6.36 14.22 -24.34
CA SER A 34 -7.22 15.20 -23.66
C SER A 34 -8.50 14.60 -23.06
N ALA A 35 -8.64 13.28 -23.08
CA ALA A 35 -9.81 12.56 -22.59
C ALA A 35 -9.35 11.29 -21.87
N LEU A 36 -10.12 10.89 -20.85
CA LEU A 36 -9.89 9.68 -20.07
C LEU A 36 -11.10 8.75 -20.19
N HIS A 37 -10.87 7.45 -20.07
CA HIS A 37 -11.93 6.45 -20.09
C HIS A 37 -12.55 6.30 -18.69
N VAL A 38 -13.41 7.25 -18.31
CA VAL A 38 -14.04 7.35 -16.99
C VAL A 38 -15.55 7.53 -17.08
N CYS A 39 -16.25 7.21 -16.00
CA CYS A 39 -17.67 7.51 -15.83
C CYS A 39 -17.89 9.01 -15.53
N HIS A 40 -18.90 9.59 -16.18
CA HIS A 40 -19.33 10.98 -15.98
C HIS A 40 -20.74 11.08 -15.38
N CYS A 41 -21.21 10.04 -14.66
CA CYS A 41 -22.45 10.16 -13.91
C CYS A 41 -22.31 11.17 -12.77
N ASN A 42 -23.43 11.54 -12.14
CA ASN A 42 -23.51 12.58 -11.12
C ASN A 42 -22.67 12.35 -9.85
N VAL A 43 -22.11 11.15 -9.66
CA VAL A 43 -21.30 10.78 -8.49
C VAL A 43 -19.85 10.40 -8.85
N CYS A 44 -19.48 10.51 -10.14
CA CYS A 44 -18.13 10.24 -10.64
C CYS A 44 -17.47 11.54 -11.11
N MET A 45 -16.45 11.43 -11.95
CA MET A 45 -15.65 12.54 -12.42
C MET A 45 -16.44 13.51 -13.32
N THR A 46 -16.40 14.80 -13.01
CA THR A 46 -16.92 15.84 -13.91
C THR A 46 -15.98 16.07 -15.10
N HIS A 47 -16.49 16.64 -16.21
CA HIS A 47 -15.63 17.05 -17.33
C HIS A 47 -14.62 18.14 -16.94
N GLU A 48 -14.92 18.98 -15.94
CA GLU A 48 -13.98 19.97 -15.42
C GLU A 48 -12.82 19.31 -14.69
N THR A 49 -13.13 18.37 -13.79
CA THR A 49 -12.13 17.55 -13.09
C THR A 49 -11.25 16.77 -14.07
N MET A 50 -11.83 16.18 -15.11
CA MET A 50 -11.06 15.48 -16.16
C MET A 50 -10.11 16.43 -16.90
N ARG A 51 -10.55 17.65 -17.24
CA ARG A 51 -9.68 18.66 -17.88
C ARG A 51 -8.57 19.10 -16.93
N ALA A 52 -8.86 19.28 -15.64
CA ALA A 52 -7.85 19.61 -14.65
C ALA A 52 -6.79 18.49 -14.55
N LEU A 53 -7.23 17.23 -14.44
CA LEU A 53 -6.31 16.09 -14.36
C LEU A 53 -5.44 15.95 -15.62
N THR A 54 -6.04 16.03 -16.81
CA THR A 54 -5.32 15.85 -18.09
C THR A 54 -4.39 17.03 -18.46
N SER A 55 -4.58 18.21 -17.86
CA SER A 55 -3.72 19.37 -18.08
C SER A 55 -2.65 19.58 -17.00
N THR A 56 -2.75 18.86 -15.88
CA THR A 56 -1.76 18.93 -14.80
C THR A 56 -0.56 18.05 -15.16
N PRO A 57 0.68 18.55 -15.05
CA PRO A 57 1.86 17.71 -15.25
C PRO A 57 1.84 16.51 -14.31
N LEU A 58 2.22 15.32 -14.80
CA LEU A 58 2.09 14.04 -14.07
C LEU A 58 2.65 14.10 -12.64
N ARG A 59 3.81 14.74 -12.45
CA ARG A 59 4.47 14.90 -11.14
C ARG A 59 3.76 15.85 -10.17
N ASP A 60 2.91 16.72 -10.70
CA ASP A 60 2.25 17.78 -9.94
C ASP A 60 0.79 17.42 -9.59
N ILE A 61 0.28 16.28 -10.09
CA ILE A 61 -1.10 15.84 -9.83
C ILE A 61 -1.28 15.55 -8.33
N PRO A 62 -2.12 16.28 -7.57
CA PRO A 62 -2.34 16.00 -6.16
C PRO A 62 -3.15 14.70 -5.96
N ALA A 63 -3.00 14.04 -4.81
CA ALA A 63 -3.69 12.78 -4.51
C ALA A 63 -5.20 12.88 -4.70
N ALA A 64 -5.83 13.94 -4.20
CA ALA A 64 -7.26 14.18 -4.36
C ALA A 64 -7.72 14.24 -5.83
N LEU A 65 -6.91 14.83 -6.73
CA LEU A 65 -7.26 14.91 -8.16
C LEU A 65 -7.08 13.56 -8.86
N LEU A 66 -6.06 12.79 -8.48
CA LEU A 66 -5.87 11.43 -9.02
C LEU A 66 -6.91 10.45 -8.48
N ALA A 67 -7.38 10.63 -7.25
CA ALA A 67 -8.45 9.83 -6.65
C ALA A 67 -9.75 9.90 -7.48
N GLU A 68 -10.05 11.04 -8.10
CA GLU A 68 -11.21 11.18 -8.99
C GLU A 68 -11.14 10.21 -10.18
N TYR A 69 -9.94 9.98 -10.73
CA TYR A 69 -9.72 8.95 -11.76
C TYR A 69 -9.83 7.54 -11.17
N THR A 70 -9.17 7.26 -10.04
CA THR A 70 -9.19 5.95 -9.37
C THR A 70 -10.62 5.42 -9.18
N ASN A 71 -11.51 6.33 -8.74
CA ASN A 71 -12.90 6.04 -8.42
C ASN A 71 -13.84 6.04 -9.63
N SER A 72 -13.48 6.70 -10.73
CA SER A 72 -14.35 6.86 -11.91
C SER A 72 -14.01 5.95 -13.09
N ALA A 73 -12.80 5.40 -13.16
CA ALA A 73 -12.47 4.36 -14.13
C ALA A 73 -13.24 3.06 -13.79
N HIS A 74 -13.88 2.40 -14.75
CA HIS A 74 -14.68 1.18 -14.49
C HIS A 74 -14.29 -0.04 -15.32
N GLY A 75 -13.32 0.09 -16.21
CA GLY A 75 -12.68 -1.04 -16.90
C GLY A 75 -11.60 -1.69 -16.05
N TRP A 76 -11.40 -2.97 -16.35
CA TRP A 76 -10.57 -3.88 -15.55
C TRP A 76 -9.67 -4.76 -16.44
N ASP A 77 -9.88 -4.77 -17.75
CA ASP A 77 -9.05 -5.51 -18.70
C ASP A 77 -7.76 -4.74 -19.07
N ASP A 78 -6.83 -5.42 -19.75
CA ASP A 78 -5.63 -4.79 -20.31
C ASP A 78 -5.95 -3.99 -21.59
N GLY A 79 -6.85 -3.01 -21.44
CA GLY A 79 -7.35 -2.14 -22.50
C GLY A 79 -6.93 -0.68 -22.33
N GLN A 80 -7.83 0.24 -22.71
CA GLN A 80 -7.58 1.68 -22.61
C GLN A 80 -7.27 2.14 -21.18
N ILE A 81 -8.04 1.64 -20.20
CA ILE A 81 -7.81 1.98 -18.78
C ILE A 81 -6.47 1.47 -18.29
N ALA A 82 -6.03 0.27 -18.68
CA ALA A 82 -4.71 -0.22 -18.30
C ALA A 82 -3.56 0.63 -18.89
N ARG A 83 -3.75 1.20 -20.09
CA ARG A 83 -2.78 2.17 -20.67
C ARG A 83 -2.76 3.50 -19.90
N GLU A 84 -3.92 4.04 -19.57
CA GLU A 84 -4.04 5.25 -18.74
C GLU A 84 -3.47 5.01 -17.33
N MET A 85 -3.73 3.84 -16.74
CA MET A 85 -3.16 3.46 -15.46
C MET A 85 -1.63 3.40 -15.53
N ARG A 86 -1.04 2.83 -16.60
CA ARG A 86 0.42 2.83 -16.80
C ARG A 86 1.00 4.24 -16.90
N HIS A 87 0.30 5.18 -17.52
CA HIS A 87 0.69 6.59 -17.51
C HIS A 87 0.69 7.19 -16.10
N PHE A 88 -0.35 6.91 -15.30
CA PHE A 88 -0.46 7.46 -13.94
C PHE A 88 0.36 6.70 -12.89
N LEU A 89 0.79 5.47 -13.18
CA LEU A 89 1.39 4.55 -12.21
C LEU A 89 2.61 5.13 -11.46
N PRO A 90 3.54 5.87 -12.10
CA PRO A 90 4.62 6.53 -11.37
C PRO A 90 4.11 7.51 -10.32
N ARG A 91 3.02 8.22 -10.60
CA ARG A 91 2.43 9.15 -9.65
C ARG A 91 1.68 8.44 -8.54
N TYR A 92 1.01 7.32 -8.80
CA TYR A 92 0.49 6.45 -7.74
C TYR A 92 1.61 6.02 -6.78
N PHE A 93 2.74 5.55 -7.32
CA PHE A 93 3.88 5.11 -6.52
C PHE A 93 4.47 6.25 -5.69
N ASP A 94 4.64 7.42 -6.29
CA ASP A 94 5.13 8.63 -5.63
C ASP A 94 4.23 9.04 -4.45
N LEU A 95 2.91 9.04 -4.65
CA LEU A 95 1.93 9.40 -3.63
C LEU A 95 1.84 8.35 -2.50
N LEU A 96 1.79 7.06 -2.85
CA LEU A 96 1.83 5.95 -1.89
C LEU A 96 3.13 5.96 -1.08
N ALA A 97 4.26 6.29 -1.71
CA ALA A 97 5.53 6.41 -1.02
C ALA A 97 5.54 7.50 0.06
N ARG A 98 4.70 8.53 -0.09
CA ARG A 98 4.49 9.60 0.90
C ARG A 98 3.38 9.31 1.90
N ASN A 99 2.76 8.14 1.83
CA ASN A 99 1.58 7.80 2.62
C ASN A 99 0.39 8.77 2.38
N ASP A 100 0.22 9.19 1.12
CA ASP A 100 -0.83 10.09 0.63
C ASP A 100 -1.62 9.40 -0.51
N PRO A 101 -2.40 8.34 -0.23
CA PRO A 101 -3.03 7.52 -1.26
C PRO A 101 -4.01 8.32 -2.14
N PRO A 102 -3.93 8.19 -3.48
CA PRO A 102 -4.92 8.78 -4.40
C PRO A 102 -6.18 7.91 -4.51
N ASP A 103 -6.89 7.73 -3.40
CA ASP A 103 -8.15 7.01 -3.32
C ASP A 103 -9.00 7.54 -2.16
N ASN A 104 -10.33 7.40 -2.27
CA ASN A 104 -11.26 7.94 -1.27
C ASN A 104 -11.65 6.89 -0.20
N MET A 105 -11.26 5.64 -0.38
CA MET A 105 -11.57 4.50 0.49
C MET A 105 -10.33 4.03 1.27
N GLY A 106 -9.13 4.07 0.69
CA GLY A 106 -7.89 3.73 1.42
C GLY A 106 -6.70 3.30 0.55
N VAL A 107 -5.55 3.09 1.20
CA VAL A 107 -4.32 2.56 0.57
C VAL A 107 -4.56 1.16 0.00
N ASP A 108 -5.24 0.31 0.75
CA ASP A 108 -5.45 -1.12 0.52
C ASP A 108 -6.04 -1.52 -0.85
N ILE A 109 -6.71 -0.60 -1.54
CA ILE A 109 -7.29 -0.84 -2.87
C ILE A 109 -6.83 0.15 -3.95
N CYS A 110 -5.86 1.03 -3.65
CA CYS A 110 -5.36 2.02 -4.60
C CYS A 110 -4.88 1.41 -5.93
N LEU A 111 -4.28 0.21 -5.90
CA LEU A 111 -3.72 -0.45 -7.08
C LEU A 111 -4.50 -1.70 -7.52
N ARG A 112 -5.73 -1.90 -7.02
CA ARG A 112 -6.51 -3.13 -7.28
C ARG A 112 -6.79 -3.42 -8.75
N ARG A 113 -6.64 -2.43 -9.64
CA ARG A 113 -6.83 -2.64 -11.09
C ARG A 113 -5.69 -3.42 -11.72
N LEU A 114 -4.51 -3.44 -11.09
CA LEU A 114 -3.35 -4.16 -11.61
C LEU A 114 -3.68 -5.65 -11.79
N ILE A 115 -4.31 -6.29 -10.79
CA ILE A 115 -4.59 -7.75 -10.84
C ILE A 115 -5.41 -8.13 -12.08
N ALA A 116 -6.42 -7.33 -12.42
CA ALA A 116 -7.30 -7.59 -13.54
C ALA A 116 -6.64 -7.27 -14.90
N ALA A 117 -5.72 -6.29 -14.93
CA ALA A 117 -4.82 -6.05 -16.06
C ALA A 117 -3.75 -7.16 -16.22
N ARG A 118 -3.69 -8.13 -15.29
CA ARG A 118 -2.78 -9.28 -15.33
C ARG A 118 -1.31 -8.88 -15.53
N TRP A 119 -0.92 -7.76 -14.93
CA TRP A 119 0.37 -7.07 -15.16
C TRP A 119 1.57 -8.01 -15.10
N ARG A 120 1.61 -8.95 -14.15
CA ARG A 120 2.71 -9.93 -14.02
C ARG A 120 2.94 -10.79 -15.25
N THR A 121 1.88 -11.08 -16.01
CA THR A 121 1.90 -12.01 -17.16
C THR A 121 1.75 -11.32 -18.51
N MET A 122 1.15 -10.13 -18.54
CA MET A 122 0.81 -9.43 -19.78
C MET A 122 1.74 -8.25 -20.07
N TRP A 123 2.34 -7.64 -19.05
CA TRP A 123 3.18 -6.46 -19.24
C TRP A 123 4.64 -6.85 -19.56
N PRO A 124 5.42 -5.94 -20.16
CA PRO A 124 6.86 -6.12 -20.30
C PRO A 124 7.51 -6.48 -18.97
N HIS A 125 8.49 -7.39 -19.00
CA HIS A 125 9.14 -7.90 -17.80
C HIS A 125 9.71 -6.80 -16.91
N ALA A 126 10.31 -5.75 -17.50
CA ALA A 126 10.86 -4.62 -16.74
C ALA A 126 9.78 -3.85 -15.96
N GLU A 127 8.58 -3.68 -16.54
CA GLU A 127 7.46 -3.01 -15.87
C GLU A 127 6.95 -3.84 -14.70
N ALA A 128 6.80 -5.15 -14.90
CA ALA A 128 6.40 -6.06 -13.83
C ALA A 128 7.46 -6.11 -12.71
N ASP A 129 8.74 -6.27 -13.05
CA ASP A 129 9.81 -6.28 -12.05
C ASP A 129 9.83 -5.00 -11.22
N LEU A 130 9.62 -3.83 -11.84
CA LEU A 130 9.58 -2.56 -11.13
C LEU A 130 8.38 -2.48 -10.15
N VAL A 131 7.20 -2.97 -10.53
CA VAL A 131 6.04 -3.03 -9.61
C VAL A 131 6.36 -3.91 -8.39
N ASP A 132 7.00 -5.07 -8.61
CA ASP A 132 7.44 -5.93 -7.51
C ASP A 132 8.47 -5.25 -6.60
N ARG A 133 9.48 -4.60 -7.18
CA ARG A 133 10.48 -3.85 -6.41
C ARG A 133 9.87 -2.67 -5.66
N PHE A 134 8.83 -2.06 -6.19
CA PHE A 134 8.08 -1.02 -5.49
C PHE A 134 7.40 -1.59 -4.23
N PHE A 135 6.76 -2.76 -4.31
CA PHE A 135 6.18 -3.40 -3.12
C PHE A 135 7.24 -3.78 -2.08
N ASP A 136 8.39 -4.32 -2.52
CA ASP A 136 9.51 -4.60 -1.63
C ASP A 136 9.97 -3.32 -0.90
N ALA A 137 10.16 -2.22 -1.64
CA ALA A 137 10.61 -0.95 -1.10
C ALA A 137 9.56 -0.31 -0.17
N MET A 138 8.27 -0.48 -0.43
CA MET A 138 7.19 -0.03 0.46
C MET A 138 7.24 -0.74 1.81
N VAL A 139 7.41 -2.07 1.81
CA VAL A 139 7.52 -2.87 3.05
C VAL A 139 8.79 -2.51 3.83
N ARG A 140 9.93 -2.39 3.16
CA ARG A 140 11.18 -1.89 3.80
C ARG A 140 10.98 -0.49 4.37
N GLY A 141 10.34 0.39 3.61
CA GLY A 141 10.05 1.77 4.01
C GLY A 141 9.12 1.86 5.21
N ALA A 142 8.13 0.97 5.33
CA ALA A 142 7.26 0.91 6.50
C ALA A 142 8.01 0.49 7.77
N MET A 143 8.94 -0.47 7.66
CA MET A 143 9.77 -0.89 8.81
C MET A 143 10.82 0.16 9.21
N ALA A 144 11.23 1.02 8.28
CA ALA A 144 12.21 2.08 8.55
C ALA A 144 11.57 3.36 9.13
N ARG A 145 10.30 3.62 8.82
CA ARG A 145 9.57 4.84 9.21
C ARG A 145 8.61 4.53 10.35
N LEU A 146 9.13 4.56 11.56
CA LEU A 146 8.42 4.20 12.79
C LEU A 146 7.74 5.40 13.47
N ASP A 147 7.56 6.50 12.75
CA ASP A 147 6.77 7.64 13.20
C ASP A 147 5.38 7.16 13.63
N VAL A 148 5.00 7.48 14.86
CA VAL A 148 3.71 7.10 15.43
C VAL A 148 2.74 8.28 15.44
N ILE A 149 1.46 7.98 15.26
CA ILE A 149 0.36 8.85 15.65
C ILE A 149 0.24 8.74 17.18
N PRO A 150 0.38 9.84 17.94
CA PRO A 150 0.44 9.81 19.39
C PRO A 150 -0.98 9.73 19.99
N TRP A 151 -1.72 8.69 19.66
CA TRP A 151 -2.97 8.40 20.35
C TRP A 151 -2.68 8.12 21.83
N GLU A 152 -3.45 8.74 22.74
CA GLU A 152 -3.18 8.71 24.19
C GLU A 152 -3.10 7.30 24.79
N ARG A 153 -3.77 6.31 24.18
CA ARG A 153 -3.84 4.93 24.69
C ARG A 153 -3.06 3.92 23.87
N GLU A 154 -3.05 4.08 22.55
CA GLU A 154 -2.56 3.07 21.61
C GLU A 154 -1.81 3.76 20.46
N PRO A 155 -0.52 4.06 20.64
CA PRO A 155 0.28 4.63 19.56
C PRO A 155 0.26 3.68 18.35
N GLU A 156 0.16 4.27 17.16
CA GLU A 156 0.03 3.54 15.90
C GLU A 156 1.05 4.09 14.91
N PRO A 157 1.86 3.25 14.23
CA PRO A 157 2.72 3.70 13.15
C PRO A 157 1.91 4.37 12.05
N LYS A 158 2.43 5.47 11.51
CA LYS A 158 1.79 6.15 10.36
C LYS A 158 1.68 5.23 9.14
N ALA A 159 2.65 4.33 8.93
CA ALA A 159 2.61 3.33 7.88
C ALA A 159 1.92 2.06 8.39
N ASP A 160 0.74 1.71 7.86
CA ASP A 160 0.01 0.51 8.26
C ASP A 160 0.42 -0.69 7.39
N MET A 161 1.13 -1.65 7.97
CA MET A 161 1.54 -2.88 7.26
C MET A 161 0.35 -3.75 6.83
N THR A 162 -0.79 -3.70 7.53
CA THR A 162 -2.01 -4.42 7.11
C THR A 162 -2.53 -3.88 5.79
N ASP A 163 -2.58 -2.55 5.66
CA ASP A 163 -3.02 -1.88 4.44
C ASP A 163 -2.05 -2.15 3.29
N LEU A 164 -0.73 -2.16 3.57
CA LEU A 164 0.28 -2.49 2.56
C LEU A 164 0.18 -3.93 2.07
N LEU A 165 0.01 -4.90 2.98
CA LEU A 165 -0.17 -6.30 2.57
C LEU A 165 -1.48 -6.49 1.80
N THR A 166 -2.55 -5.81 2.22
CA THR A 166 -3.82 -5.84 1.49
C THR A 166 -3.67 -5.22 0.10
N LEU A 167 -2.99 -4.09 -0.02
CA LEU A 167 -2.64 -3.47 -1.30
C LEU A 167 -1.88 -4.43 -2.22
N VAL A 168 -0.86 -5.12 -1.70
CA VAL A 168 -0.09 -6.10 -2.48
C VAL A 168 -1.00 -7.21 -3.01
N VAL A 169 -1.86 -7.78 -2.16
CA VAL A 169 -2.79 -8.84 -2.55
C VAL A 169 -3.80 -8.35 -3.58
N THR A 170 -4.45 -7.21 -3.34
CA THR A 170 -5.49 -6.69 -4.24
C THR A 170 -4.91 -6.23 -5.57
N ALA A 171 -3.64 -5.80 -5.60
CA ALA A 171 -2.90 -5.51 -6.82
C ALA A 171 -2.41 -6.77 -7.56
N GLY A 172 -2.52 -7.96 -6.97
CA GLY A 172 -2.02 -9.21 -7.54
C GLY A 172 -0.50 -9.35 -7.47
N GLY A 173 0.14 -8.77 -6.46
CA GLY A 173 1.55 -8.94 -6.16
C GLY A 173 1.88 -10.29 -5.51
N ASP A 174 3.18 -10.59 -5.45
CA ASP A 174 3.69 -11.81 -4.82
C ASP A 174 3.74 -11.62 -3.29
N ILE A 175 2.71 -12.11 -2.60
CA ILE A 175 2.60 -11.98 -1.13
C ILE A 175 3.77 -12.70 -0.43
N ALA A 176 4.18 -13.88 -0.91
CA ALA A 176 5.29 -14.62 -0.33
C ALA A 176 6.61 -13.83 -0.42
N ARG A 177 6.81 -13.09 -1.52
CA ARG A 177 7.98 -12.21 -1.69
C ARG A 177 8.01 -11.09 -0.66
N VAL A 178 6.91 -10.36 -0.49
CA VAL A 178 6.90 -9.24 0.46
C VAL A 178 6.96 -9.71 1.92
N LEU A 179 6.41 -10.89 2.23
CA LEU A 179 6.56 -11.50 3.56
C LEU A 179 8.02 -11.87 3.87
N ARG A 180 8.80 -12.35 2.88
CA ARG A 180 10.25 -12.55 3.05
C ARG A 180 10.98 -11.23 3.29
N VAL A 181 10.62 -10.18 2.56
CA VAL A 181 11.21 -8.84 2.77
C VAL A 181 10.96 -8.34 4.19
N TRP A 182 9.75 -8.55 4.71
CA TRP A 182 9.43 -8.22 6.10
C TRP A 182 10.22 -9.08 7.09
N ASP A 183 10.32 -10.39 6.86
CA ASP A 183 11.07 -11.30 7.72
C ASP A 183 12.57 -10.94 7.78
N ASP A 184 13.15 -10.46 6.68
CA ASP A 184 14.55 -10.02 6.62
C ASP A 184 14.76 -8.60 7.19
N GLY A 185 13.70 -7.94 7.66
CA GLY A 185 13.71 -6.55 8.11
C GLY A 185 14.48 -6.29 9.42
N PRO A 186 14.79 -5.03 9.74
CA PRO A 186 15.42 -4.66 11.01
C PRO A 186 14.61 -5.14 12.21
N LEU A 187 15.27 -5.63 13.27
CA LEU A 187 14.61 -6.23 14.44
C LEU A 187 13.43 -5.40 14.96
N VAL A 188 13.68 -4.14 15.35
CA VAL A 188 12.64 -3.28 15.95
C VAL A 188 11.54 -2.96 14.94
N GLY A 189 11.90 -2.54 13.72
CA GLY A 189 10.92 -2.14 12.73
C GLY A 189 10.00 -3.29 12.30
N ALA A 190 10.57 -4.46 12.04
CA ALA A 190 9.80 -5.65 11.71
C ALA A 190 8.88 -6.07 12.88
N ALA A 191 9.41 -6.08 14.11
CA ALA A 191 8.68 -6.46 15.32
C ALA A 191 7.50 -5.54 15.66
N VAL A 192 7.65 -4.22 15.47
CA VAL A 192 6.56 -3.26 15.68
C VAL A 192 5.38 -3.59 14.78
N HIS A 193 5.63 -3.82 13.50
CA HIS A 193 4.57 -4.24 12.58
C HIS A 193 4.03 -5.62 12.93
N PHE A 194 4.87 -6.56 13.39
CA PHE A 194 4.39 -7.90 13.78
C PHE A 194 3.39 -7.80 14.93
N ALA A 195 3.69 -6.98 15.92
CA ALA A 195 2.84 -6.74 17.08
C ALA A 195 1.46 -6.20 16.66
N ILE A 196 1.42 -5.22 15.75
CA ILE A 196 0.17 -4.57 15.31
C ILE A 196 -0.66 -5.48 14.43
N VAL A 197 -0.05 -6.07 13.40
CA VAL A 197 -0.81 -6.86 12.42
C VAL A 197 -1.38 -8.13 13.07
N ARG A 198 -0.68 -8.71 14.07
CA ARG A 198 -1.20 -9.85 14.83
C ARG A 198 -2.51 -9.57 15.57
N GLN A 199 -2.74 -8.33 16.02
CA GLN A 199 -3.99 -7.93 16.67
C GLN A 199 -5.17 -7.90 15.68
N ARG A 200 -4.89 -7.90 14.37
CA ARG A 200 -5.90 -7.97 13.30
C ARG A 200 -6.14 -9.37 12.78
N LEU A 201 -5.59 -10.40 13.42
CA LEU A 201 -5.94 -11.79 13.10
C LEU A 201 -7.36 -12.11 13.57
N SER A 202 -8.05 -12.95 12.80
CA SER A 202 -9.37 -13.46 13.11
C SER A 202 -9.47 -14.93 12.72
N TYR A 203 -10.47 -15.63 13.25
CA TYR A 203 -10.73 -17.03 12.92
C TYR A 203 -11.95 -17.12 12.00
N LYS A 204 -11.78 -17.64 10.79
CA LYS A 204 -12.82 -17.75 9.77
C LYS A 204 -12.73 -19.10 9.07
N ASP A 205 -13.86 -19.77 8.90
CA ASP A 205 -13.96 -21.07 8.18
C ASP A 205 -12.95 -22.13 8.64
N GLY A 206 -12.66 -22.19 9.95
CA GLY A 206 -11.79 -23.21 10.52
C GLY A 206 -10.28 -22.90 10.46
N ARG A 207 -9.89 -21.68 10.10
CA ARG A 207 -8.48 -21.26 10.04
C ARG A 207 -8.28 -19.80 10.47
N ASP A 208 -7.07 -19.48 10.91
CA ASP A 208 -6.65 -18.10 11.15
C ASP A 208 -6.46 -17.35 9.82
N VAL A 209 -6.95 -16.11 9.78
CA VAL A 209 -6.84 -15.22 8.62
C VAL A 209 -6.56 -13.80 9.08
N LEU A 210 -5.81 -13.03 8.28
CA LEU A 210 -5.73 -11.59 8.45
C LEU A 210 -7.10 -10.96 8.14
N HIS A 211 -7.68 -10.26 9.12
CA HIS A 211 -8.96 -9.58 8.94
C HIS A 211 -8.81 -8.32 8.09
N SER A 212 -9.48 -8.29 6.94
CA SER A 212 -9.66 -7.11 6.11
C SER A 212 -10.87 -7.33 5.19
N ALA A 213 -11.73 -6.32 5.04
CA ALA A 213 -12.90 -6.39 4.16
C ALA A 213 -12.51 -6.68 2.70
N TYR A 214 -11.30 -6.30 2.29
CA TYR A 214 -10.81 -6.50 0.93
C TYR A 214 -10.07 -7.83 0.74
N LEU A 215 -9.77 -8.56 1.82
CA LEU A 215 -9.18 -9.90 1.77
C LEU A 215 -10.23 -11.02 1.81
N ASP A 216 -11.51 -10.69 2.02
CA ASP A 216 -12.60 -11.68 2.04
C ASP A 216 -12.71 -12.46 0.71
N THR A 217 -12.34 -11.84 -0.42
CA THR A 217 -12.27 -12.49 -1.74
C THR A 217 -10.91 -13.13 -2.04
N TYR A 218 -9.95 -13.05 -1.12
CA TYR A 218 -8.59 -13.60 -1.23
C TYR A 218 -8.23 -14.47 -0.02
N PRO A 219 -9.04 -15.50 0.29
CA PRO A 219 -8.94 -16.22 1.57
C PRO A 219 -7.62 -17.01 1.71
N GLU A 220 -7.01 -17.44 0.61
CA GLU A 220 -5.70 -18.10 0.65
C GLU A 220 -4.57 -17.13 1.00
N ALA A 221 -4.56 -15.92 0.43
CA ALA A 221 -3.58 -14.91 0.78
C ALA A 221 -3.75 -14.46 2.24
N ALA A 222 -4.99 -14.28 2.70
CA ALA A 222 -5.28 -13.94 4.09
C ALA A 222 -4.78 -15.00 5.08
N ALA A 223 -4.92 -16.28 4.73
CA ALA A 223 -4.43 -17.41 5.53
C ALA A 223 -2.91 -17.56 5.48
N GLU A 224 -2.27 -17.29 4.32
CA GLU A 224 -0.82 -17.29 4.18
C GLU A 224 -0.18 -16.23 5.09
N ILE A 225 -0.74 -15.01 5.10
CA ILE A 225 -0.29 -13.94 5.98
C ILE A 225 -0.48 -14.33 7.45
N ALA A 226 -1.63 -14.90 7.83
CA ALA A 226 -1.86 -15.36 9.20
C ALA A 226 -0.86 -16.44 9.62
N THR A 227 -0.61 -17.43 8.76
CA THR A 227 0.38 -18.50 8.98
C THR A 227 1.76 -17.92 9.22
N PHE A 228 2.16 -16.92 8.43
CA PHE A 228 3.43 -16.22 8.60
C PHE A 228 3.54 -15.50 9.96
N LEU A 229 2.45 -14.87 10.41
CA LEU A 229 2.39 -14.11 11.67
C LEU A 229 2.33 -15.00 12.93
N LEU A 230 1.86 -16.23 12.79
CA LEU A 230 1.72 -17.21 13.88
C LEU A 230 2.94 -18.12 14.06
N ARG A 231 4.01 -17.93 13.26
CA ARG A 231 5.27 -18.67 13.43
C ARG A 231 5.87 -18.44 14.83
N PRO A 232 6.47 -19.46 15.47
CA PRO A 232 7.07 -19.32 16.80
C PRO A 232 8.15 -18.24 16.93
N SER A 233 8.86 -17.93 15.84
CA SER A 233 9.89 -16.88 15.81
C SER A 233 9.33 -15.46 15.96
N VAL A 234 8.03 -15.26 15.70
CA VAL A 234 7.41 -13.92 15.75
C VAL A 234 7.30 -13.39 17.19
N PRO A 235 6.71 -14.10 18.18
CA PRO A 235 6.72 -13.64 19.57
C PRO A 235 8.13 -13.45 20.14
N GLU A 236 9.09 -14.32 19.81
CA GLU A 236 10.49 -14.18 20.24
C GLU A 236 11.10 -12.87 19.72
N ARG A 237 10.80 -12.50 18.47
CA ARG A 237 11.29 -11.26 17.86
C ARG A 237 10.63 -10.02 18.44
N ILE A 238 9.34 -10.09 18.79
CA ILE A 238 8.61 -9.01 19.49
C ILE A 238 9.24 -8.76 20.87
N GLU A 239 9.48 -9.82 21.64
CA GLU A 239 10.12 -9.72 22.95
C GLU A 239 11.54 -9.14 22.84
N ALA A 240 12.36 -9.65 21.92
CA ALA A 240 13.71 -9.14 21.70
C ALA A 240 13.71 -7.65 21.30
N ALA A 241 12.76 -7.23 20.46
CA ALA A 241 12.62 -5.84 20.06
C ALA A 241 12.20 -4.92 21.21
N PHE A 242 11.37 -5.40 22.14
CA PHE A 242 10.95 -4.63 23.31
C PHE A 242 12.17 -4.18 24.14
N PHE A 243 13.12 -5.08 24.35
CA PHE A 243 14.37 -4.77 25.06
C PHE A 243 15.39 -3.99 24.22
N ALA A 244 15.31 -4.07 22.88
CA ALA A 244 16.24 -3.40 21.98
C ALA A 244 15.91 -1.91 21.73
N THR A 245 14.64 -1.50 21.86
CA THR A 245 14.22 -0.11 21.67
C THR A 245 14.13 0.66 22.98
N GLN A 246 14.45 1.95 22.94
CA GLN A 246 14.29 2.89 24.06
C GLN A 246 13.12 3.88 23.81
N ASP A 247 12.45 3.77 22.67
CA ASP A 247 11.28 4.59 22.37
C ASP A 247 10.06 4.07 23.16
N PRO A 248 9.49 4.87 24.08
CA PRO A 248 8.39 4.42 24.93
C PRO A 248 7.10 4.12 24.14
N HIS A 249 6.87 4.77 23.00
CA HIS A 249 5.71 4.49 22.15
C HIS A 249 5.87 3.14 21.45
N LEU A 250 7.07 2.83 20.94
CA LEU A 250 7.34 1.53 20.32
C LEU A 250 7.34 0.40 21.37
N GLN A 251 7.92 0.62 22.54
CA GLN A 251 7.82 -0.33 23.66
C GLN A 251 6.36 -0.61 24.03
N LYS A 252 5.51 0.42 24.04
CA LYS A 252 4.08 0.27 24.31
C LYS A 252 3.40 -0.63 23.27
N ILE A 253 3.64 -0.41 21.99
CA ILE A 253 3.13 -1.27 20.89
C ILE A 253 3.54 -2.73 21.11
N LEU A 254 4.84 -2.96 21.33
CA LEU A 254 5.41 -4.30 21.49
C LEU A 254 4.85 -5.00 22.74
N SER A 255 4.69 -4.28 23.85
CA SER A 255 4.12 -4.82 25.10
C SER A 255 2.66 -5.21 24.97
N ASN A 256 1.86 -4.45 24.19
CA ASN A 256 0.45 -4.73 24.00
C ASN A 256 0.21 -6.03 23.18
N ALA A 257 1.21 -6.51 22.43
CA ALA A 257 1.12 -7.75 21.66
C ALA A 257 1.62 -9.00 22.41
N ALA A 258 2.14 -8.84 23.63
CA ALA A 258 2.62 -9.93 24.46
C ALA A 258 1.55 -10.53 25.40
N GLY A 259 0.38 -9.89 25.50
CA GLY A 259 -0.80 -10.39 26.23
C GLY A 259 -1.80 -11.06 25.30
#